data_AF-A0A2D9C4A3-F1
#
_entry.id   AF-A0A2D9C4A3-F1
#
_cell.length_a   1.000
_cell.length_b   1.000
_cell.length_c   1.000
_cell.angle_alpha   90.00
_cell.angle_beta   90.00
_cell.angle_gamma   90.00
#
_symmetry.space_group_name_H-M   'P 1'
#
loop_
_entity.id
_entity.type
_entity.pdbx_description
1 polymer ?
#
loop_
_entity_poly.entity_id
_entity_poly.type
_entity_poly.pdbx_seq_one_letter_code
_entity_poly.pdbx_strand_id
1 'polypeptide(L)'
;ELYKIATVHLYTQGYTGEQLSNFELTLTTPSIIYDQERIALMKEKVDLAAQMIETKLLPTDWIYDNIFRFSENEYDEYRDLISEDAKRRFRLNQIEAEGNDPVETGKSYGTPHDLASLYGKGRYDSDPTNVPDGYDQGTIDPKLGRPKEKVSNRNTQDSAFGKDRLGAKGMKKDMNEPKSSYKGKSPLALETLLSKIPMNTKKLVFENDNKGESLLDESNIKEQ
;
A
#
# COMPACT_ATOMS: atom_id res chain seq x y z
N GLU A 1 -51.47 -29.35 -51.57
CA GLU A 1 -52.94 -29.43 -51.57
C GLU A 1 -53.61 -28.21 -50.93
N LEU A 2 -53.35 -27.85 -49.67
CA LEU A 2 -53.96 -26.66 -49.02
C LEU A 2 -53.76 -25.33 -49.77
N TYR A 3 -52.55 -25.05 -50.26
CA TYR A 3 -52.30 -23.86 -51.09
C TYR A 3 -53.15 -23.85 -52.37
N LYS A 4 -53.35 -24.99 -53.04
CA LYS A 4 -54.21 -25.07 -54.23
C LYS A 4 -55.66 -24.77 -53.87
N ILE A 5 -56.15 -25.30 -52.75
CA ILE A 5 -57.52 -25.03 -52.27
C ILE A 5 -57.67 -23.55 -51.93
N ALA A 6 -56.69 -22.94 -51.26
CA ALA A 6 -56.68 -21.51 -50.96
C ALA A 6 -56.63 -20.63 -52.22
N THR A 7 -55.81 -20.99 -53.21
CA THR A 7 -55.78 -20.30 -54.52
C THR A 7 -57.11 -20.42 -55.24
N VAL A 8 -57.74 -21.60 -55.27
CA VAL A 8 -59.08 -21.79 -55.84
C VAL A 8 -60.13 -20.96 -55.08
N HIS A 9 -60.05 -20.91 -53.75
CA HIS A 9 -60.97 -20.11 -52.92
C HIS A 9 -60.84 -18.60 -53.20
N LEU A 10 -59.61 -18.08 -53.22
CA LEU A 10 -59.32 -16.69 -53.57
C LEU A 10 -59.77 -16.37 -55.00
N TYR A 11 -59.60 -17.31 -55.94
CA TYR A 11 -60.07 -17.17 -57.31
C TYR A 11 -61.60 -17.10 -57.37
N THR A 12 -62.31 -17.95 -56.61
CA THR A 12 -63.79 -17.87 -56.51
C THR A 12 -64.29 -16.60 -55.84
N GLN A 13 -63.47 -15.97 -54.99
CA GLN A 13 -63.76 -14.67 -54.37
C GLN A 13 -63.47 -13.48 -55.29
N GLY A 14 -62.94 -13.71 -56.50
CA GLY A 14 -62.71 -12.68 -57.52
C GLY A 14 -61.31 -12.06 -57.48
N TYR A 15 -60.39 -12.56 -56.65
CA TYR A 15 -58.98 -12.17 -56.71
C TYR A 15 -58.33 -12.76 -57.97
N THR A 16 -57.55 -11.95 -58.70
CA THR A 16 -56.90 -12.33 -59.95
C THR A 16 -55.44 -11.85 -60.00
N GLY A 17 -54.62 -12.45 -60.87
CA GLY A 17 -53.23 -12.05 -61.07
C GLY A 17 -52.36 -12.23 -59.82
N GLU A 18 -51.51 -11.24 -59.51
CA GLU A 18 -50.54 -11.29 -58.40
C GLU A 18 -51.17 -11.47 -57.01
N GLN A 19 -52.44 -11.11 -56.84
CA GLN A 19 -53.16 -11.27 -55.57
C GLN A 19 -53.44 -12.75 -55.23
N LEU A 20 -53.44 -13.64 -56.23
CA LEU A 20 -53.57 -15.09 -56.03
C LEU A 20 -52.26 -15.75 -55.59
N SER A 21 -51.12 -15.11 -55.81
CA SER A 21 -49.80 -15.65 -55.50
C SER A 21 -49.18 -15.06 -54.24
N ASN A 22 -49.70 -13.94 -53.73
CA ASN A 22 -49.14 -13.24 -52.58
C ASN A 22 -49.91 -13.54 -51.28
N PHE A 23 -49.92 -14.81 -50.86
CA PHE A 23 -50.41 -15.20 -49.54
C PHE A 23 -49.52 -16.28 -48.92
N GLU A 24 -49.41 -16.27 -47.60
CA GLU A 24 -48.73 -17.28 -46.82
C GLU A 24 -49.75 -18.02 -45.94
N LEU A 25 -49.71 -19.35 -45.97
CA LEU A 25 -50.61 -20.22 -45.23
C LEU A 25 -49.85 -20.82 -44.03
N THR A 26 -50.11 -20.29 -42.83
CA THR A 26 -49.51 -20.79 -41.59
C THR A 26 -50.45 -21.77 -40.90
N LEU A 27 -50.03 -23.02 -40.76
CA LEU A 27 -50.73 -24.01 -39.95
C LEU A 27 -50.34 -23.82 -38.49
N THR A 28 -51.29 -23.50 -37.62
CA THR A 28 -51.06 -23.55 -36.17
C THR A 28 -50.90 -25.01 -35.74
N THR A 29 -49.71 -25.36 -35.27
CA THR A 29 -49.50 -26.65 -34.58
C THR A 29 -50.34 -26.68 -33.30
N PRO A 30 -50.75 -27.87 -32.82
CA PRO A 30 -51.36 -27.99 -31.50
C PRO A 30 -50.46 -27.32 -30.47
N SER A 31 -50.93 -26.24 -29.84
CA SER A 31 -50.08 -25.33 -29.07
C SER A 31 -49.35 -26.03 -27.93
N ILE A 32 -50.03 -26.96 -27.25
CA ILE A 32 -49.51 -27.65 -26.07
C ILE A 32 -48.28 -28.51 -26.39
N ILE A 33 -48.32 -29.30 -27.46
CA ILE A 33 -47.22 -30.22 -27.80
C ILE A 33 -46.01 -29.43 -28.31
N TYR A 34 -46.25 -28.41 -29.13
CA TYR A 34 -45.19 -27.53 -29.60
C TYR A 34 -44.51 -26.79 -28.44
N ASP A 35 -45.28 -26.28 -27.49
CA ASP A 35 -44.73 -25.60 -26.31
C ASP A 35 -43.92 -26.56 -25.43
N GLN A 36 -44.39 -27.80 -25.26
CA GLN A 36 -43.65 -28.84 -24.53
C GLN A 36 -42.32 -29.19 -25.21
N GLU A 37 -42.33 -29.42 -26.53
CA GLU A 37 -41.12 -29.70 -27.30
C GLU A 37 -40.14 -28.53 -27.26
N ARG A 38 -40.65 -27.30 -27.38
CA ARG A 38 -39.82 -26.09 -27.29
C ARG A 38 -39.19 -25.94 -25.91
N ILE A 39 -39.94 -26.16 -24.82
CA ILE A 39 -39.41 -26.11 -23.45
C ILE A 39 -38.37 -27.21 -23.25
N ALA A 40 -38.64 -28.43 -23.73
CA ALA A 40 -37.69 -29.54 -23.64
C ALA A 40 -36.39 -29.22 -24.38
N LEU A 41 -36.47 -28.72 -25.61
CA LEU A 41 -35.30 -28.30 -26.39
C LEU A 41 -34.53 -27.18 -25.70
N MET A 42 -35.24 -26.18 -25.15
CA MET A 42 -34.59 -25.09 -24.42
C MET A 42 -33.86 -25.59 -23.16
N LYS A 43 -34.45 -26.54 -22.44
CA LYS A 43 -33.80 -27.18 -21.30
C LYS A 43 -32.51 -27.89 -21.72
N GLU A 44 -32.55 -28.69 -22.79
CA GLU A 44 -31.35 -29.38 -23.31
C GLU A 44 -30.26 -28.39 -23.74
N LYS A 45 -30.63 -27.27 -24.37
CA LYS A 45 -29.68 -26.20 -24.71
C LYS A 45 -29.02 -25.58 -23.49
N VAL A 46 -29.79 -25.31 -22.43
CA VAL A 46 -29.29 -24.75 -21.17
C VAL A 46 -28.36 -25.74 -20.47
N ASP A 47 -28.73 -27.02 -20.43
CA ASP A 47 -27.91 -28.06 -19.81
C ASP A 47 -26.57 -28.22 -20.57
N LEU A 48 -26.60 -28.21 -21.91
CA LEU A 48 -25.40 -28.23 -22.74
C LEU A 48 -24.52 -26.99 -22.50
N ALA A 49 -25.12 -25.79 -22.46
CA ALA A 49 -24.42 -24.54 -22.21
C ALA A 49 -23.75 -24.55 -20.82
N ALA A 50 -24.44 -25.05 -19.78
CA ALA A 50 -23.89 -25.16 -18.44
C ALA A 50 -22.65 -26.06 -18.41
N GLN A 51 -22.70 -27.22 -19.08
CA GLN A 51 -21.55 -28.13 -19.19
C GLN A 51 -20.38 -27.49 -19.95
N MET A 52 -20.64 -26.74 -21.03
CA MET A 52 -19.58 -26.04 -21.78
C MET A 52 -18.93 -24.93 -20.95
N ILE A 53 -19.70 -24.20 -20.16
CA ILE A 53 -19.19 -23.17 -19.24
C ILE A 53 -18.34 -23.81 -18.12
N GLU A 54 -18.82 -24.91 -17.54
CA GLU A 54 -18.12 -25.61 -16.45
C GLU A 54 -16.79 -26.21 -16.91
N THR A 55 -16.79 -26.85 -18.08
CA THR A 55 -15.58 -27.43 -18.67
C THR A 55 -14.58 -26.37 -19.14
N LYS A 56 -15.01 -25.11 -19.28
CA LYS A 56 -14.20 -23.95 -19.71
C LYS A 56 -13.48 -24.18 -21.05
N LEU A 57 -14.03 -25.07 -21.88
CA LEU A 57 -13.45 -25.40 -23.19
C LEU A 57 -13.71 -24.30 -24.22
N LEU A 58 -14.83 -23.60 -24.08
CA LEU A 58 -15.29 -22.60 -25.04
C LEU A 58 -15.61 -21.28 -24.33
N PRO A 59 -15.35 -20.12 -24.98
CA PRO A 59 -15.81 -18.82 -24.48
C PRO A 59 -17.33 -18.77 -24.38
N THR A 60 -17.84 -17.96 -23.44
CA THR A 60 -19.29 -17.73 -23.29
C THR A 60 -19.91 -17.07 -24.52
N ASP A 61 -19.17 -16.20 -25.23
CA ASP A 61 -19.61 -15.59 -26.49
C ASP A 61 -19.95 -16.64 -27.54
N TRP A 62 -19.08 -17.65 -27.68
CA TRP A 62 -19.28 -18.74 -28.62
C TRP A 62 -20.57 -19.51 -28.31
N ILE A 63 -20.84 -19.73 -27.02
CA ILE A 63 -22.05 -20.43 -26.53
C ILE A 63 -23.31 -19.61 -26.87
N TYR A 64 -23.28 -18.29 -26.64
CA TYR A 64 -24.40 -17.42 -26.95
C TYR A 64 -24.72 -17.36 -28.45
N ASP A 65 -23.70 -17.24 -29.28
CA ASP A 65 -23.86 -17.22 -30.74
C ASP A 65 -24.28 -18.59 -31.31
N ASN A 66 -23.66 -19.69 -30.87
CA ASN A 66 -23.86 -20.99 -31.55
C ASN A 66 -25.03 -21.81 -30.98
N ILE A 67 -25.28 -21.77 -29.67
CA ILE A 67 -26.37 -22.54 -29.05
C ILE A 67 -27.68 -21.75 -29.08
N PHE A 68 -27.60 -20.49 -28.66
CA PHE A 68 -28.78 -19.63 -28.52
C PHE A 68 -29.03 -18.74 -29.73
N ARG A 69 -28.03 -18.54 -30.60
CA ARG A 69 -28.14 -17.70 -31.80
C ARG A 69 -28.50 -16.26 -31.48
N PHE A 70 -27.95 -15.77 -30.36
CA PHE A 70 -28.00 -14.36 -30.04
C PHE A 70 -27.00 -13.62 -30.91
N SER A 71 -27.41 -12.48 -31.42
CA SER A 71 -26.51 -11.51 -32.03
C SER A 71 -25.59 -10.88 -30.98
N GLU A 72 -24.50 -10.28 -31.45
CA GLU A 72 -23.51 -9.60 -30.61
C GLU A 72 -24.15 -8.52 -29.72
N ASN A 73 -24.97 -7.67 -30.32
CA ASN A 73 -25.67 -6.62 -29.58
C ASN A 73 -26.63 -7.18 -28.51
N GLU A 74 -27.29 -8.32 -28.77
CA GLU A 74 -28.26 -8.91 -27.84
C GLU A 74 -27.56 -9.47 -26.60
N TYR A 75 -26.46 -10.21 -26.74
CA TYR A 75 -25.79 -10.77 -25.57
C TYR A 75 -25.05 -9.69 -24.77
N ASP A 76 -24.58 -8.61 -25.39
CA ASP A 76 -23.99 -7.48 -24.68
C ASP A 76 -25.05 -6.71 -23.87
N GLU A 77 -26.24 -6.48 -24.45
CA GLU A 77 -27.36 -5.93 -23.70
C GLU A 77 -27.74 -6.84 -22.50
N TYR A 78 -27.77 -8.15 -22.70
CA TYR A 78 -28.04 -9.09 -21.60
C TYR A 78 -26.97 -9.05 -20.51
N ARG A 79 -25.70 -8.83 -20.84
CA ARG A 79 -24.63 -8.68 -19.83
C ARG A 79 -24.81 -7.43 -18.98
N ASP A 80 -25.22 -6.33 -19.60
CA ASP A 80 -25.52 -5.09 -18.89
C ASP A 80 -26.73 -5.29 -17.97
N LEU A 81 -27.80 -5.92 -18.47
CA LEU A 81 -28.99 -6.23 -17.66
C LEU A 81 -28.68 -7.17 -16.50
N ILE A 82 -27.87 -8.21 -16.72
CA ILE A 82 -27.42 -9.11 -15.64
C ILE A 82 -26.61 -8.36 -14.59
N SER A 83 -25.78 -7.41 -15.00
CA SER A 83 -24.99 -6.57 -14.09
C SER A 83 -25.90 -5.65 -13.26
N GLU A 84 -26.93 -5.07 -13.86
CA GLU A 84 -27.95 -4.28 -13.15
C GLU A 84 -28.77 -5.14 -12.17
N ASP A 85 -29.15 -6.35 -12.56
CA ASP A 85 -29.83 -7.30 -11.67
C ASP A 85 -28.94 -7.71 -10.49
N ALA A 86 -27.64 -7.91 -10.72
CA ALA A 86 -26.69 -8.19 -9.65
C ALA A 86 -26.58 -7.03 -8.65
N LYS A 87 -26.58 -5.78 -9.12
CA LYS A 87 -26.61 -4.57 -8.27
C LYS A 87 -27.89 -4.50 -7.45
N ARG A 88 -29.06 -4.75 -8.07
CA ARG A 88 -30.35 -4.77 -7.37
C ARG A 88 -30.40 -5.86 -6.31
N ARG A 89 -29.94 -7.07 -6.63
CA ARG A 89 -29.84 -8.18 -5.68
C ARG A 89 -28.93 -7.84 -4.51
N PHE A 90 -27.78 -7.23 -4.77
CA PHE A 90 -26.88 -6.76 -3.71
C PHE A 90 -27.56 -5.73 -2.80
N ARG A 91 -28.23 -4.71 -3.38
CA ARG A 91 -29.00 -3.71 -2.61
C ARG A 91 -30.08 -4.35 -1.75
N LEU A 92 -30.88 -5.27 -2.31
CA LEU A 92 -31.93 -5.97 -1.57
C LEU A 92 -31.35 -6.76 -0.39
N ASN A 93 -30.24 -7.47 -0.60
CA ASN A 93 -29.58 -8.23 0.46
C ASN A 93 -29.07 -7.31 1.59
N GLN A 94 -28.54 -6.12 1.26
CA GLN A 94 -28.08 -5.14 2.25
C GLN A 94 -29.25 -4.54 3.05
N ILE A 95 -30.37 -4.27 2.38
CA ILE A 95 -31.58 -3.79 3.03
C ILE A 95 -32.16 -4.86 3.96
N GLU A 96 -32.18 -6.12 3.52
CA GLU A 96 -32.71 -7.23 4.31
C GLU A 96 -31.83 -7.57 5.53
N ALA A 97 -30.51 -7.67 5.33
CA ALA A 97 -29.58 -8.09 6.37
C ALA A 97 -29.24 -6.96 7.36
N GLU A 98 -29.06 -5.74 6.87
CA GLU A 98 -28.51 -4.63 7.67
C GLU A 98 -29.43 -3.40 7.73
N GLY A 99 -30.56 -3.41 7.02
CA GLY A 99 -31.44 -2.24 6.92
C GLY A 99 -30.81 -1.07 6.18
N ASN A 100 -29.71 -1.30 5.48
CA ASN A 100 -28.93 -0.28 4.81
C ASN A 100 -29.18 -0.28 3.31
N ASP A 101 -29.42 0.90 2.74
CA ASP A 101 -29.47 1.09 1.31
C ASP A 101 -28.12 1.63 0.79
N PRO A 102 -27.34 0.86 0.02
CA PRO A 102 -26.04 1.29 -0.47
C PRO A 102 -26.11 2.51 -1.40
N VAL A 103 -27.23 2.73 -2.09
CA VAL A 103 -27.38 3.85 -3.03
C VAL A 103 -27.57 5.16 -2.28
N GLU A 104 -28.39 5.15 -1.22
CA GLU A 104 -28.67 6.35 -0.42
C GLU A 104 -27.53 6.66 0.56
N THR A 105 -26.97 5.63 1.20
CA THR A 105 -25.94 5.83 2.24
C THR A 105 -24.53 5.90 1.69
N GLY A 106 -24.31 5.44 0.45
CA GLY A 106 -22.99 5.30 -0.16
C GLY A 106 -22.08 4.31 0.57
N LYS A 107 -22.61 3.52 1.50
CA LYS A 107 -21.85 2.56 2.30
C LYS A 107 -22.33 1.15 2.03
N SER A 108 -21.35 0.28 1.89
CA SER A 108 -21.52 -1.17 1.90
C SER A 108 -21.14 -1.68 3.28
N TYR A 109 -21.79 -2.76 3.70
CA TYR A 109 -21.49 -3.44 4.95
C TYR A 109 -21.44 -4.95 4.70
N GLY A 110 -20.66 -5.68 5.50
CA GLY A 110 -20.58 -7.13 5.40
C GLY A 110 -19.94 -7.68 4.11
N THR A 111 -19.49 -6.83 3.17
CA THR A 111 -18.78 -7.35 2.00
C THR A 111 -17.40 -7.86 2.39
N PRO A 112 -16.86 -8.87 1.69
CA PRO A 112 -15.49 -9.31 1.91
C PRO A 112 -14.46 -8.18 1.80
N HIS A 113 -14.75 -7.16 0.98
CA HIS A 113 -13.92 -5.96 0.89
C HIS A 113 -13.97 -5.11 2.16
N ASP A 114 -15.16 -4.86 2.72
CA ASP A 114 -15.32 -4.12 3.98
C ASP A 114 -14.68 -4.87 5.15
N LEU A 115 -14.85 -6.20 5.20
CA LEU A 115 -14.20 -7.05 6.19
C LEU A 115 -12.68 -7.06 6.00
N ALA A 116 -12.16 -7.10 4.78
CA ALA A 116 -10.73 -7.05 4.53
C ALA A 116 -10.14 -5.68 4.86
N SER A 117 -10.86 -4.58 4.66
CA SER A 117 -10.45 -3.26 5.14
C SER A 117 -10.44 -3.19 6.67
N LEU A 118 -11.42 -3.84 7.28
CA LEU A 118 -11.42 -4.14 8.71
C LEU A 118 -10.40 -5.20 9.11
N TYR A 119 -9.69 -5.96 8.29
CA TYR A 119 -8.70 -6.92 8.84
C TYR A 119 -7.32 -6.78 8.21
N GLY A 120 -7.19 -5.87 7.25
CA GLY A 120 -6.01 -5.57 6.48
C GLY A 120 -5.05 -4.68 7.24
N LYS A 121 -3.80 -4.66 6.75
CA LYS A 121 -2.64 -3.99 7.37
C LYS A 121 -2.84 -2.50 7.70
N GLY A 122 -3.86 -1.83 7.14
CA GLY A 122 -4.17 -0.43 7.40
C GLY A 122 -4.69 -0.13 8.82
N ARG A 123 -5.14 -1.12 9.61
CA ARG A 123 -5.57 -0.90 11.01
C ARG A 123 -4.48 -0.35 11.93
N TYR A 124 -3.21 -0.56 11.60
CA TYR A 124 -2.09 -0.07 12.40
C TYR A 124 -1.60 1.32 11.97
N ASP A 125 -1.88 1.73 10.73
CA ASP A 125 -1.38 2.97 10.16
C ASP A 125 -2.41 4.11 10.17
N SER A 126 -3.72 3.81 10.21
CA SER A 126 -4.77 4.84 10.08
C SER A 126 -5.16 5.54 11.37
N ASP A 127 -4.79 5.00 12.54
CA ASP A 127 -5.07 5.60 13.85
C ASP A 127 -3.75 5.69 14.66
N PRO A 128 -3.03 6.83 14.61
CA PRO A 128 -1.74 7.02 15.30
C PRO A 128 -1.83 6.86 16.82
N THR A 129 -3.02 6.92 17.39
CA THR A 129 -3.28 6.86 18.83
C THR A 129 -3.49 5.45 19.39
N ASN A 130 -3.51 4.42 18.53
CA ASN A 130 -3.78 3.03 18.96
C ASN A 130 -2.50 2.21 19.23
N VAL A 131 -1.34 2.86 19.21
CA VAL A 131 -0.06 2.24 19.59
C VAL A 131 0.33 2.72 20.99
N PRO A 132 0.70 1.83 21.94
CA PRO A 132 1.19 2.26 23.23
C PRO A 132 2.35 3.27 23.11
N ASP A 133 2.36 4.28 23.98
CA ASP A 133 3.37 5.34 24.00
C ASP A 133 4.80 4.77 23.87
N GLY A 134 5.48 5.14 22.78
CA GLY A 134 6.86 4.73 22.49
C GLY A 134 7.07 3.81 21.27
N TYR A 135 5.99 3.34 20.64
CA TYR A 135 6.04 2.54 19.40
C TYR A 135 5.72 3.34 18.12
N ASP A 136 5.48 4.65 18.25
CA ASP A 136 5.19 5.55 17.14
C ASP A 136 6.46 5.96 16.36
N GLN A 137 7.26 4.97 15.96
CA GLN A 137 8.40 5.18 15.05
C GLN A 137 7.91 5.06 13.60
N GLY A 138 7.03 5.96 13.17
CA GLY A 138 6.49 5.87 11.81
C GLY A 138 5.90 7.13 11.22
N THR A 139 5.08 7.88 11.96
CA THR A 139 4.12 8.77 11.27
C THR A 139 4.02 10.21 11.76
N ILE A 140 4.86 10.66 12.69
CA ILE A 140 4.94 12.09 13.04
C ILE A 140 6.41 12.48 13.17
N ASP A 141 6.97 12.98 12.07
CA ASP A 141 8.33 13.49 11.93
C ASP A 141 9.41 12.53 12.43
N PRO A 142 9.98 11.65 11.58
CA PRO A 142 11.26 11.03 11.95
C PRO A 142 12.19 12.20 12.20
N LYS A 143 12.59 12.43 13.46
CA LYS A 143 13.56 13.47 13.81
C LYS A 143 14.76 13.30 12.87
N LEU A 144 14.86 14.13 11.83
CA LEU A 144 15.96 14.10 10.87
C LEU A 144 17.23 14.39 11.66
N GLY A 145 17.96 13.34 12.00
CA GLY A 145 19.10 13.39 12.90
C GLY A 145 19.79 12.04 12.96
N ARG A 146 21.02 12.02 13.49
CA ARG A 146 21.75 10.77 13.69
C ARG A 146 20.89 9.83 14.57
N PRO A 147 20.77 8.54 14.20
CA PRO A 147 20.01 7.58 14.99
C PRO A 147 20.45 7.63 16.46
N LYS A 148 19.48 7.53 17.37
CA LYS A 148 19.74 7.55 18.81
C LYS A 148 20.64 6.36 19.17
N GLU A 149 21.88 6.64 19.57
CA GLU A 149 22.89 5.60 19.84
C GLU A 149 22.51 4.65 20.98
N LYS A 150 21.66 5.08 21.92
CA LYS A 150 21.20 4.27 23.07
C LYS A 150 19.73 4.52 23.38
N VAL A 151 18.97 3.44 23.58
CA VAL A 151 17.54 3.49 23.95
C VAL A 151 17.31 4.04 25.35
N SER A 152 18.25 3.84 26.29
CA SER A 152 18.15 4.28 27.69
C SER A 152 19.29 5.22 28.09
N ASN A 153 19.01 6.16 28.99
CA ASN A 153 19.99 7.06 29.61
C ASN A 153 20.75 6.42 30.79
N ARG A 154 20.65 5.10 30.97
CA ARG A 154 21.28 4.36 32.09
C ARG A 154 22.80 4.59 32.08
N ASN A 155 23.37 4.95 33.24
CA ASN A 155 24.80 5.24 33.43
C ASN A 155 25.34 6.42 32.60
N THR A 156 24.48 7.33 32.15
CA THR A 156 24.85 8.57 31.45
C THR A 156 24.73 9.77 32.41
N GLN A 157 25.31 10.92 32.05
CA GLN A 157 25.18 12.16 32.84
C GLN A 157 23.70 12.60 32.96
N ASP A 158 22.90 12.31 31.93
CA ASP A 158 21.48 12.70 31.83
C ASP A 158 20.52 11.77 32.60
N SER A 159 21.05 10.78 33.34
CA SER A 159 20.24 9.93 34.21
C SER A 159 20.13 10.58 35.59
N ALA A 160 18.92 10.58 36.18
CA ALA A 160 18.68 11.11 37.53
C ALA A 160 19.56 10.45 38.61
N PHE A 161 19.98 9.20 38.39
CA PHE A 161 20.89 8.46 39.27
C PHE A 161 22.37 8.63 38.88
N GLY A 162 22.68 9.53 37.96
CA GLY A 162 24.02 9.80 37.45
C GLY A 162 24.65 8.65 36.66
N LYS A 163 25.96 8.78 36.41
CA LYS A 163 26.79 7.80 35.68
C LYS A 163 27.05 6.52 36.45
N ASP A 164 26.92 6.55 37.78
CA ASP A 164 27.18 5.42 38.66
C ASP A 164 26.03 5.26 39.66
N ARG A 165 25.02 4.48 39.27
CA ARG A 165 23.77 4.34 40.01
C ARG A 165 23.91 3.59 41.32
N LEU A 166 24.93 2.73 41.41
CA LEU A 166 25.16 1.83 42.54
C LEU A 166 26.41 2.23 43.34
N GLY A 167 27.06 3.34 42.98
CA GLY A 167 28.30 3.79 43.62
C GLY A 167 29.47 2.81 43.43
N ALA A 168 29.37 1.84 42.52
CA ALA A 168 30.34 0.76 42.38
C ALA A 168 31.72 1.23 41.91
N LYS A 169 31.80 2.34 41.17
CA LYS A 169 33.09 2.97 40.81
C LYS A 169 33.69 3.74 41.98
N GLY A 170 32.86 4.32 42.85
CA GLY A 170 33.29 4.97 44.09
C GLY A 170 33.85 3.96 45.09
N MET A 171 33.17 2.82 45.26
CA MET A 171 33.52 1.78 46.24
C MET A 171 34.77 0.97 45.86
N LYS A 172 35.25 1.02 44.61
CA LYS A 172 36.50 0.36 44.19
C LYS A 172 37.76 1.16 44.52
N LYS A 173 37.65 2.39 45.01
CA LYS A 173 38.79 3.12 45.59
C LYS A 173 38.93 2.75 47.05
N ASP A 174 39.27 1.49 47.31
CA ASP A 174 39.83 1.10 48.58
C ASP A 174 41.13 1.89 48.80
N MET A 175 41.30 2.39 50.02
CA MET A 175 42.42 3.21 50.46
C MET A 175 43.76 2.49 50.26
N ASN A 176 44.38 2.68 49.10
CA ASN A 176 45.77 2.33 48.86
C ASN A 176 46.53 3.60 48.45
N GLU A 177 47.29 4.11 49.43
CA GLU A 177 48.47 4.98 49.37
C GLU A 177 48.57 6.08 48.29
N PRO A 178 48.80 7.36 48.66
CA PRO A 178 49.33 8.32 47.71
C PRO A 178 50.79 7.95 47.43
N LYS A 179 51.05 7.15 46.40
CA LYS A 179 52.41 7.00 45.86
C LYS A 179 52.77 8.29 45.14
N SER A 180 53.28 9.27 45.89
CA SER A 180 53.91 10.46 45.32
C SER A 180 55.20 10.04 44.63
N SER A 181 55.13 9.72 43.33
CA SER A 181 56.33 9.52 42.53
C SER A 181 56.95 10.89 42.22
N TYR A 182 57.75 11.43 43.13
CA TYR A 182 58.57 12.60 42.83
C TYR A 182 59.68 12.20 41.86
N LYS A 183 59.46 12.41 40.57
CA LYS A 183 60.52 12.34 39.57
C LYS A 183 61.43 13.56 39.73
N GLY A 184 62.40 13.45 40.63
CA GLY A 184 63.71 14.09 40.45
C GLY A 184 63.91 15.51 40.97
N LYS A 185 63.42 15.86 42.17
CA LYS A 185 64.00 16.88 43.09
C LYS A 185 63.19 16.94 44.40
N SER A 186 63.88 17.08 45.53
CA SER A 186 63.21 17.15 46.85
C SER A 186 62.36 18.44 46.93
N PRO A 187 61.19 18.41 47.60
CA PRO A 187 60.31 19.57 47.70
C PRO A 187 60.90 20.74 48.50
N LEU A 188 62.09 20.56 49.10
CA LEU A 188 62.79 21.57 49.91
C LEU A 188 64.11 22.06 49.29
N ALA A 189 64.46 21.64 48.07
CA ALA A 189 65.70 22.05 47.43
C ALA A 189 65.65 23.53 46.98
N LEU A 190 66.37 24.39 47.71
CA LEU A 190 66.58 25.83 47.44
C LEU A 190 67.22 26.14 46.07
N GLU A 191 67.75 25.15 45.36
CA GLU A 191 68.31 25.31 44.01
C GLU A 191 67.30 25.88 43.00
N THR A 192 66.02 25.52 43.11
CA THR A 192 64.97 26.01 42.19
C THR A 192 64.60 27.47 42.43
N LEU A 193 64.89 28.00 43.62
CA LEU A 193 64.69 29.41 43.95
C LEU A 193 65.88 30.25 43.51
N LEU A 194 67.12 29.73 43.62
CA LEU A 194 68.32 30.44 43.18
C LEU A 194 68.37 30.65 41.66
N SER A 195 67.89 29.69 40.87
CA SER A 195 67.83 29.81 39.40
C SER A 195 66.74 30.78 38.91
N LYS A 196 65.80 31.17 39.79
CA LYS A 196 64.75 32.15 39.50
C LYS A 196 65.11 33.57 39.93
N ILE A 197 66.24 33.79 40.60
CA ILE A 197 66.70 35.14 40.93
C ILE A 197 67.44 35.69 39.70
N PRO A 198 66.92 36.73 39.02
CA PRO A 198 67.64 37.38 37.94
C PRO A 198 68.81 38.16 38.55
N MET A 199 69.99 37.54 38.60
CA MET A 199 71.24 38.25 38.84
C MET A 199 71.48 39.14 37.62
N ASN A 200 71.10 40.42 37.72
CA ASN A 200 71.39 41.44 36.71
C ASN A 200 72.91 41.67 36.65
N THR A 201 73.62 40.79 35.96
CA THR A 201 74.95 41.09 35.45
C THR A 201 74.76 42.08 34.31
N LYS A 202 75.26 43.32 34.50
CA LYS A 202 75.24 44.35 33.46
C LYS A 202 75.94 43.81 32.21
N LYS A 203 75.17 43.48 31.17
CA LYS A 203 75.66 43.10 29.85
C LYS A 203 75.45 44.27 28.89
N LEU A 204 76.50 44.70 28.22
CA LEU A 204 76.49 45.87 27.34
C LEU A 204 75.75 45.53 26.02
N VAL A 205 75.01 46.49 25.48
CA VAL A 205 74.09 46.36 24.31
C VAL A 205 74.74 45.84 23.01
N PHE A 206 76.07 45.71 22.99
CA PHE A 206 76.84 45.26 21.83
C PHE A 206 77.28 43.78 21.89
N GLU A 207 76.83 43.02 22.90
CA GLU A 207 77.00 41.56 22.98
C GLU A 207 75.76 40.81 22.46
N ASN A 208 75.48 41.08 21.18
CA ASN A 208 74.92 40.26 20.07
C ASN A 208 74.53 38.79 20.37
N ASP A 209 73.54 38.16 19.72
CA ASP A 209 73.26 38.18 18.27
C ASP A 209 71.77 38.31 17.95
N ASN A 210 71.45 39.25 17.05
CA ASN A 210 70.23 39.24 16.25
C ASN A 210 70.19 37.98 15.39
N LYS A 211 69.48 36.95 15.86
CA LYS A 211 69.14 35.77 15.06
C LYS A 211 67.62 35.63 14.99
N GLY A 212 67.05 36.18 13.93
CA GLY A 212 65.84 35.63 13.34
C GLY A 212 64.56 36.46 13.34
N GLU A 213 64.59 37.79 13.54
CA GLU A 213 63.49 38.62 13.06
C GLU A 213 63.60 38.75 11.53
N SER A 214 63.13 37.72 10.82
CA SER A 214 63.04 37.71 9.36
C SER A 214 61.79 38.47 8.93
N LEU A 215 61.84 39.80 9.05
CA LEU A 215 60.78 40.71 8.58
C LEU A 215 60.83 40.95 7.06
N LEU A 216 61.79 40.33 6.36
CA LEU A 216 62.03 40.46 4.92
C LEU A 216 62.45 39.11 4.31
N ASP A 217 61.62 38.08 4.51
CA ASP A 217 61.87 36.75 3.92
C ASP A 217 61.20 36.63 2.53
N GLU A 218 62.01 36.39 1.50
CA GLU A 218 61.62 36.33 0.08
C GLU A 218 60.72 35.13 -0.28
N SER A 219 60.58 34.17 0.63
CA SER A 219 59.67 33.01 0.50
C SER A 219 58.18 33.35 0.51
N ASN A 220 57.81 34.60 0.82
CA ASN A 220 56.43 35.09 0.76
C ASN A 220 56.01 35.67 -0.61
N ILE A 221 56.90 35.67 -1.59
CA ILE A 221 56.60 36.17 -2.95
C ILE A 221 56.20 34.97 -3.82
N LYS A 222 54.96 34.95 -4.33
CA LYS A 222 54.51 33.96 -5.33
C LYS A 222 54.81 34.47 -6.73
N GLU A 223 55.56 33.71 -7.53
CA GLU A 223 55.75 33.98 -8.96
C GLU A 223 54.42 33.85 -9.71
N GLN A 224 54.20 34.77 -10.66
CA GLN A 224 53.04 34.88 -11.56
C GLN A 224 53.33 34.19 -12.89
#